data_AF-A0AAN7SL01-F1
#
_entry.id   AF-A0AAN7SL01-F1
#
_cell.length_a   1.000
_cell.length_b   1.000
_cell.length_c   1.000
_cell.angle_alpha   90.00
_cell.angle_beta   90.00
_cell.angle_gamma   90.00
#
_symmetry.space_group_name_H-M   'P 1'
#
loop_
_entity.id
_entity.type
_entity.pdbx_description
1 polymer ?
#
loop_
_entity_poly.entity_id
_entity_poly.type
_entity_poly.pdbx_seq_one_letter_code
_entity_poly.pdbx_strand_id
1 'polypeptide(L)'
;MATELKTLRFKRGIFKQQLTNFEKYLQSLNKECLITEDFTNLKKRLEKVELIFDPFEQFQNDIELLTFENEDEYTRECNERESFENSFYLLTSKANSFLDNQQITFRRTWPSTSSVDDESVSSQNKAEESAESEKNNIQQGTDATLSEANTQQGNAIMNTERNIPAPTAVNQQKINKKRPRSSRDVIL
;
A
#
# COMPACT_ATOMS: atom_id res chain seq x y z
N MET A 1 -27.12 10.49 -15.46
CA MET A 1 -26.71 11.80 -14.88
C MET A 1 -27.03 11.93 -13.38
N ALA A 2 -27.87 12.86 -12.91
CA ALA A 2 -27.89 13.27 -11.49
C ALA A 2 -28.30 12.20 -10.45
N THR A 3 -29.12 11.22 -10.82
CA THR A 3 -29.48 10.07 -9.97
C THR A 3 -28.35 9.04 -9.92
N GLU A 4 -27.82 8.69 -11.09
CA GLU A 4 -26.71 7.77 -11.32
C GLU A 4 -25.43 8.21 -10.62
N LEU A 5 -25.02 9.47 -10.76
CA LEU A 5 -23.85 10.04 -10.06
C LEU A 5 -23.99 9.94 -8.53
N LYS A 6 -25.20 10.11 -7.98
CA LYS A 6 -25.48 9.89 -6.54
C LYS A 6 -25.38 8.42 -6.17
N THR A 7 -25.87 7.51 -7.01
CA THR A 7 -25.76 6.06 -6.79
C THR A 7 -24.29 5.60 -6.82
N LEU A 8 -23.49 6.09 -7.76
CA LEU A 8 -22.06 5.75 -7.84
C LEU A 8 -21.28 6.28 -6.63
N ARG A 9 -21.47 7.56 -6.27
CA ARG A 9 -20.88 8.16 -5.05
C ARG A 9 -21.26 7.38 -3.79
N PHE A 10 -22.52 6.91 -3.70
CA PHE A 10 -22.96 6.07 -2.58
C PHE A 10 -22.25 4.70 -2.58
N LYS A 11 -22.16 4.01 -3.71
CA LYS A 11 -21.43 2.73 -3.84
C LYS A 11 -19.95 2.90 -3.45
N ARG A 12 -19.27 3.92 -3.98
CA ARG A 12 -17.90 4.28 -3.58
C ARG A 12 -17.76 4.51 -2.07
N GLY A 13 -18.74 5.21 -1.48
CA GLY A 13 -18.80 5.46 -0.03
C GLY A 13 -18.83 4.18 0.83
N ILE A 14 -19.38 3.07 0.33
CA ILE A 14 -19.37 1.78 1.04
C ILE A 14 -17.94 1.25 1.15
N PHE A 15 -17.16 1.29 0.07
CA PHE A 15 -15.76 0.83 0.06
C PHE A 15 -14.87 1.73 0.92
N LYS A 16 -15.06 3.06 0.86
CA LYS A 16 -14.42 3.99 1.83
C LYS A 16 -14.71 3.59 3.28
N GLN A 17 -15.97 3.29 3.60
CA GLN A 17 -16.35 2.90 4.96
C GLN A 17 -15.74 1.55 5.38
N GLN A 18 -15.58 0.61 4.46
CA GLN A 18 -14.88 -0.66 4.71
C GLN A 18 -13.40 -0.42 5.00
N LEU A 19 -12.73 0.45 4.23
CA LEU A 19 -11.33 0.83 4.46
C LEU A 19 -11.15 1.55 5.81
N THR A 20 -12.01 2.50 6.16
CA THR A 20 -12.02 3.15 7.49
C THR A 20 -12.26 2.15 8.63
N ASN A 21 -13.07 1.11 8.42
CA ASN A 21 -13.29 0.07 9.43
C ASN A 21 -12.07 -0.86 9.58
N PHE A 22 -11.32 -1.09 8.50
CA PHE A 22 -10.04 -1.79 8.55
C PHE A 22 -8.96 -0.97 9.26
N GLU A 23 -8.88 0.34 9.00
CA GLU A 23 -8.00 1.25 9.73
C GLU A 23 -8.26 1.19 11.23
N LYS A 24 -9.51 1.36 11.66
CA LYS A 24 -9.90 1.28 13.08
C LYS A 24 -9.48 -0.06 13.71
N TYR A 25 -9.60 -1.15 12.97
CA TYR A 25 -9.11 -2.45 13.41
C TYR A 25 -7.58 -2.45 13.59
N LEU A 26 -6.80 -1.99 12.60
CA LEU A 26 -5.34 -1.86 12.69
C LEU A 26 -4.87 -0.91 13.80
N GLN A 27 -5.68 0.08 14.16
CA GLN A 27 -5.42 0.99 15.29
C GLN A 27 -5.74 0.33 16.65
N SER A 28 -6.68 -0.62 16.69
CA SER A 28 -7.07 -1.34 17.92
C SER A 28 -6.13 -2.48 18.31
N LEU A 29 -5.25 -2.91 17.39
CA LEU A 29 -4.28 -3.98 17.64
C LEU A 29 -3.21 -3.57 18.67
N ASN A 30 -3.05 -4.36 19.74
CA ASN A 30 -1.96 -4.18 20.69
C ASN A 30 -0.65 -4.73 20.10
N LYS A 31 0.15 -3.85 19.50
CA LYS A 31 1.41 -4.19 18.81
C LYS A 31 2.45 -4.88 19.71
N GLU A 32 2.38 -4.69 21.02
CA GLU A 32 3.33 -5.28 21.98
C GLU A 32 2.95 -6.72 22.37
N CYS A 33 1.70 -7.12 22.17
CA CYS A 33 1.17 -8.43 22.57
C CYS A 33 0.11 -8.90 21.57
N LEU A 34 0.54 -9.21 20.34
CA LEU A 34 -0.30 -9.83 19.31
C LEU A 34 -0.34 -11.34 19.51
N ILE A 35 -1.55 -11.92 19.55
CA ILE A 35 -1.74 -13.38 19.65
C ILE A 35 -2.08 -14.00 18.29
N THR A 36 -1.98 -15.33 18.17
CA THR A 36 -2.28 -16.07 16.93
C THR A 36 -3.66 -15.75 16.33
N GLU A 37 -4.65 -15.45 17.18
CA GLU A 37 -5.97 -15.02 16.74
C GLU A 37 -5.96 -13.63 16.07
N ASP A 38 -5.15 -12.68 16.55
CA ASP A 38 -5.00 -11.36 15.92
C ASP A 38 -4.44 -11.48 14.51
N PHE A 39 -3.37 -12.26 14.33
CA PHE A 39 -2.80 -12.50 13.00
C PHE A 39 -3.77 -13.20 12.06
N THR A 40 -4.55 -14.16 12.57
CA THR A 40 -5.59 -14.86 11.80
C THR A 40 -6.72 -13.92 11.38
N ASN A 41 -7.18 -13.05 12.28
CA ASN A 41 -8.21 -12.06 12.02
C ASN A 41 -7.70 -10.95 11.08
N LEU A 42 -6.45 -10.52 11.24
CA LEU A 42 -5.78 -9.55 10.38
C LEU A 42 -5.69 -10.07 8.95
N LYS A 43 -5.19 -11.29 8.74
CA LYS A 43 -5.10 -11.91 7.42
C LYS A 43 -6.47 -11.96 6.72
N LYS A 44 -7.50 -12.48 7.40
CA LYS A 44 -8.87 -12.55 6.87
C LYS A 44 -9.50 -11.19 6.56
N ARG A 45 -9.06 -10.12 7.24
CA ARG A 45 -9.52 -8.74 7.01
C ARG A 45 -8.76 -8.10 5.85
N LEU A 46 -7.46 -8.35 5.74
CA LEU A 46 -6.63 -7.91 4.62
C LEU A 46 -7.14 -8.51 3.30
N GLU A 47 -7.33 -9.84 3.24
CA GLU A 47 -7.92 -10.55 2.10
C GLU A 47 -9.25 -9.93 1.62
N LYS A 48 -10.08 -9.45 2.56
CA LYS A 48 -11.36 -8.79 2.24
C LYS A 48 -11.22 -7.34 1.79
N VAL A 49 -10.17 -6.65 2.21
CA VAL A 49 -9.89 -5.27 1.82
C VAL A 49 -9.20 -5.23 0.46
N GLU A 50 -8.32 -6.16 0.14
CA GLU A 50 -7.69 -6.22 -1.19
C GLU A 50 -8.74 -6.31 -2.31
N LEU A 51 -9.84 -7.04 -2.07
CA LEU A 51 -10.99 -7.16 -2.98
C LEU A 51 -11.84 -5.88 -3.17
N ILE A 52 -11.58 -4.78 -2.42
CA ILE A 52 -12.35 -3.53 -2.56
C ILE A 52 -11.72 -2.52 -3.53
N PHE A 53 -10.51 -2.78 -4.02
CA PHE A 53 -9.78 -1.85 -4.89
C PHE A 53 -10.41 -1.74 -6.28
N ASP A 54 -10.48 -2.82 -7.05
CA ASP A 54 -11.02 -2.80 -8.42
C ASP A 54 -12.47 -2.29 -8.49
N PRO A 55 -13.38 -2.66 -7.57
CA PRO A 55 -14.73 -2.09 -7.52
C PRO A 55 -14.74 -0.59 -7.19
N PHE A 56 -13.83 -0.11 -6.33
CA PHE A 56 -13.68 1.32 -6.07
C PHE A 56 -13.22 2.04 -7.34
N GLU A 57 -12.18 1.54 -8.01
CA GLU A 57 -11.66 2.12 -9.26
C GLU A 57 -12.73 2.21 -10.33
N GLN A 58 -13.53 1.15 -10.52
CA GLN A 58 -14.62 1.16 -11.50
C GLN A 58 -15.62 2.30 -11.21
N PHE A 59 -16.12 2.40 -9.97
CA PHE A 59 -17.07 3.46 -9.63
C PHE A 59 -16.43 4.86 -9.65
N GLN A 60 -15.13 4.96 -9.39
CA GLN A 60 -14.38 6.20 -9.47
C GLN A 60 -14.22 6.67 -10.93
N ASN A 61 -13.86 5.77 -11.85
CA ASN A 61 -13.80 6.03 -13.30
C ASN A 61 -15.16 6.53 -13.83
N ASP A 62 -16.26 5.85 -13.46
CA ASP A 62 -17.62 6.23 -13.87
C ASP A 62 -18.00 7.64 -13.34
N ILE A 63 -17.57 7.99 -12.12
CA ILE A 63 -17.82 9.30 -11.51
C ILE A 63 -17.00 10.40 -12.20
N GLU A 64 -15.72 10.15 -12.47
CA GLU A 64 -14.82 11.08 -13.17
C GLU A 64 -15.33 11.37 -14.60
N LEU A 65 -15.79 10.33 -15.31
CA LEU A 65 -16.42 10.48 -16.62
C LEU A 65 -17.71 11.33 -16.57
N LEU A 66 -18.56 11.13 -15.56
CA LEU A 66 -19.81 11.90 -15.39
C LEU A 66 -19.61 13.33 -14.87
N THR A 67 -18.40 13.69 -14.45
CA THR A 67 -18.08 15.01 -13.89
C THR A 67 -17.09 15.81 -14.75
N PHE A 68 -16.54 15.23 -15.83
CA PHE A 68 -15.47 15.83 -16.64
C PHE A 68 -15.78 17.23 -17.20
N GLU A 69 -17.05 17.54 -17.51
CA GLU A 69 -17.46 18.86 -18.02
C GLU A 69 -17.44 19.96 -16.95
N ASN A 70 -17.33 19.60 -15.67
CA ASN A 70 -17.32 20.51 -14.53
C ASN A 70 -15.97 20.39 -13.80
N GLU A 71 -15.02 21.26 -14.15
CA GLU A 71 -13.64 21.25 -13.64
C GLU A 71 -13.55 21.21 -12.11
N ASP A 72 -14.41 21.97 -11.40
CA ASP A 72 -14.51 21.97 -9.94
C ASP A 72 -14.98 20.62 -9.37
N GLU A 73 -15.91 19.95 -10.07
CA GLU A 73 -16.44 18.65 -9.65
C GLU A 73 -15.48 17.53 -9.98
N TYR A 74 -14.94 17.49 -11.19
CA TYR A 74 -13.89 16.56 -11.62
C TYR A 74 -12.67 16.61 -10.69
N THR A 75 -12.14 17.81 -10.39
CA THR A 75 -11.00 17.99 -9.48
C THR A 75 -11.27 17.44 -8.08
N ARG A 76 -12.50 17.62 -7.55
CA ARG A 76 -12.88 17.02 -6.26
C ARG A 76 -12.87 15.49 -6.30
N GLU A 77 -13.23 14.90 -7.42
CA GLU A 77 -13.25 13.44 -7.56
C GLU A 77 -11.84 12.87 -7.75
N CYS A 78 -10.95 13.54 -8.50
CA CYS A 78 -9.53 13.16 -8.55
C CYS A 78 -8.86 13.19 -7.16
N ASN A 79 -9.15 14.21 -6.34
CA ASN A 79 -8.64 14.28 -4.96
C ASN A 79 -9.19 13.15 -4.07
N GLU A 80 -10.42 12.70 -4.31
CA GLU A 80 -11.04 11.58 -3.60
C GLU A 80 -10.39 10.24 -3.98
N ARG A 81 -10.04 10.05 -5.26
CA ARG A 81 -9.22 8.93 -5.73
C ARG A 81 -7.89 8.88 -4.98
N GLU A 82 -7.11 9.96 -5.06
CA GLU A 82 -5.80 10.06 -4.41
C GLU A 82 -5.90 9.79 -2.90
N SER A 83 -6.91 10.33 -2.23
CA SER A 83 -7.15 10.11 -0.80
C SER A 83 -7.42 8.64 -0.47
N PHE A 84 -8.23 7.95 -1.28
CA PHE A 84 -8.52 6.53 -1.09
C PHE A 84 -7.32 5.64 -1.39
N GLU A 85 -6.64 5.84 -2.53
CA GLU A 85 -5.48 5.04 -2.94
C GLU A 85 -4.34 5.14 -1.93
N ASN A 86 -3.99 6.36 -1.49
CA ASN A 86 -2.97 6.57 -0.44
C ASN A 86 -3.36 5.84 0.86
N SER A 87 -4.63 5.92 1.26
CA SER A 87 -5.13 5.20 2.44
C SER A 87 -5.06 3.68 2.25
N PHE A 88 -5.42 3.18 1.07
CA PHE A 88 -5.45 1.76 0.75
C PHE A 88 -4.04 1.15 0.81
N TYR A 89 -3.08 1.73 0.09
CA TYR A 89 -1.71 1.23 0.06
C TYR A 89 -1.01 1.38 1.43
N LEU A 90 -1.28 2.45 2.17
CA LEU A 90 -0.77 2.62 3.54
C LEU A 90 -1.29 1.54 4.49
N LEU A 91 -2.58 1.19 4.41
CA LEU A 91 -3.20 0.24 5.34
C LEU A 91 -2.87 -1.21 4.99
N THR A 92 -2.82 -1.56 3.70
CA THR A 92 -2.42 -2.91 3.23
C THR A 92 -0.94 -3.19 3.50
N SER A 93 -0.03 -2.25 3.20
CA SER A 93 1.40 -2.39 3.51
C SER A 93 1.67 -2.51 5.03
N LYS A 94 0.97 -1.72 5.85
CA LYS A 94 1.01 -1.81 7.31
C LYS A 94 0.47 -3.15 7.84
N ALA A 95 -0.58 -3.69 7.23
CA ALA A 95 -1.13 -5.00 7.57
C ALA A 95 -0.14 -6.13 7.25
N ASN A 96 0.43 -6.13 6.03
CA ASN A 96 1.46 -7.08 5.63
C ASN A 96 2.69 -7.01 6.57
N SER A 97 3.14 -5.81 6.93
CA SER A 97 4.23 -5.60 7.89
C SER A 97 3.99 -6.27 9.25
N PHE A 98 2.74 -6.34 9.74
CA PHE A 98 2.42 -7.07 10.96
C PHE A 98 2.49 -8.60 10.75
N LEU A 99 2.00 -9.10 9.62
CA LEU A 99 2.00 -10.54 9.28
C LEU A 99 3.43 -11.08 9.08
N ASP A 100 4.32 -10.31 8.44
CA ASP A 100 5.72 -10.73 8.23
C ASP A 100 6.51 -10.80 9.54
N ASN A 101 6.26 -9.87 10.47
CA ASN A 101 6.85 -9.90 11.81
C ASN A 101 6.45 -11.16 12.62
N GLN A 102 5.29 -11.76 12.35
CA GLN A 102 4.90 -13.06 12.91
C GLN A 102 5.84 -14.18 12.46
N GLN A 103 6.21 -14.20 11.18
CA GLN A 103 7.08 -15.24 10.62
C GLN A 103 8.51 -15.12 11.15
N ILE A 104 9.01 -13.89 11.34
CA ILE A 104 10.34 -13.63 11.89
C ILE A 104 10.43 -14.08 13.35
N THR A 105 9.42 -13.78 14.17
CA THR A 105 9.40 -14.15 15.59
C THR A 105 9.30 -15.67 15.77
N PHE A 106 8.42 -16.35 15.03
CA PHE A 106 8.29 -17.81 15.07
C PHE A 106 9.59 -18.55 14.68
N ARG A 107 10.36 -18.03 13.70
CA ARG A 107 11.65 -18.62 13.31
C ARG A 107 12.75 -18.48 14.36
N ARG A 108 12.63 -17.55 15.32
CA ARG A 108 13.66 -17.31 16.36
C ARG A 108 13.45 -18.10 17.64
N THR A 109 12.26 -18.63 17.89
CA THR A 109 11.92 -19.32 19.15
C THR A 109 12.21 -20.83 19.13
N TRP A 110 12.72 -21.36 18.02
CA TRP A 110 13.22 -22.74 17.95
C TRP A 110 14.71 -22.77 18.29
N PRO A 111 15.12 -23.29 19.46
CA PRO A 111 16.51 -23.61 19.68
C PRO A 111 16.87 -24.80 18.79
N SER A 112 17.78 -24.60 17.82
CA SER A 112 18.46 -25.71 17.16
C SER A 112 19.32 -26.44 18.20
N THR A 113 18.75 -27.44 18.84
CA THR A 113 19.48 -28.31 19.76
C THR A 113 20.45 -29.18 18.97
N SER A 114 21.73 -29.10 19.34
CA SER A 114 22.83 -30.02 19.00
C SER A 114 23.09 -30.33 17.51
N SER A 115 24.27 -29.92 17.04
CA SER A 115 25.36 -30.90 17.04
C SER A 115 26.70 -30.17 17.20
N VAL A 116 27.57 -30.70 18.06
CA VAL A 116 28.96 -30.23 18.23
C VAL A 116 29.85 -31.38 17.81
N ASP A 117 30.66 -31.11 16.79
CA ASP A 117 31.92 -31.74 16.37
C ASP A 117 32.10 -33.28 16.50
N ASP A 118 32.30 -33.94 15.35
CA ASP A 118 33.42 -34.86 15.20
C ASP A 118 33.98 -34.77 13.77
N GLU A 119 35.31 -34.64 13.65
CA GLU A 119 36.03 -34.45 12.39
C GLU A 119 36.77 -35.75 12.05
N SER A 120 36.46 -36.38 10.90
CA SER A 120 37.27 -37.47 10.38
C SER A 120 37.40 -37.44 8.86
N VAL A 121 38.66 -37.42 8.41
CA VAL A 121 39.10 -37.24 7.01
C VAL A 121 39.39 -38.61 6.36
N SER A 122 39.36 -38.64 5.02
CA SER A 122 39.97 -39.65 4.10
C SER A 122 38.97 -40.55 3.35
N SER A 123 39.14 -40.94 2.08
CA SER A 123 39.91 -40.39 0.94
C SER A 123 39.40 -41.02 -0.36
N GLN A 124 39.53 -40.30 -1.47
CA GLN A 124 39.79 -40.74 -2.86
C GLN A 124 39.42 -42.18 -3.29
N ASN A 125 38.63 -42.28 -4.37
CA ASN A 125 38.97 -42.89 -5.69
C ASN A 125 37.67 -43.17 -6.48
N LYS A 126 37.63 -43.33 -7.81
CA LYS A 126 38.40 -42.83 -8.98
C LYS A 126 37.72 -43.49 -10.20
N ALA A 127 37.69 -42.84 -11.37
CA ALA A 127 37.46 -43.48 -12.69
C ALA A 127 36.05 -44.05 -12.94
N GLU A 128 35.63 -44.43 -14.15
CA GLU A 128 35.77 -43.99 -15.57
C GLU A 128 34.71 -44.88 -16.31
N GLU A 129 34.08 -44.60 -17.45
CA GLU A 129 34.29 -43.65 -18.57
C GLU A 129 32.97 -43.52 -19.41
N SER A 130 32.97 -42.65 -20.45
CA SER A 130 32.32 -42.85 -21.78
C SER A 130 30.78 -42.92 -21.97
N ALA A 131 30.20 -42.46 -23.11
CA ALA A 131 30.70 -41.67 -24.25
C ALA A 131 29.55 -41.18 -25.19
N GLU A 132 29.86 -40.24 -26.09
CA GLU A 132 29.15 -39.86 -27.36
C GLU A 132 27.62 -39.52 -27.32
N SER A 133 27.01 -38.75 -28.22
CA SER A 133 27.41 -37.95 -29.39
C SER A 133 26.26 -36.94 -29.67
N GLU A 134 26.40 -35.64 -29.94
CA GLU A 134 27.09 -34.88 -31.02
C GLU A 134 26.16 -34.42 -32.19
N LYS A 135 26.36 -33.17 -32.64
CA LYS A 135 26.07 -32.56 -33.98
C LYS A 135 24.72 -31.86 -34.30
N ASN A 136 24.84 -30.51 -34.33
CA ASN A 136 24.53 -29.58 -35.46
C ASN A 136 23.06 -29.33 -35.88
N ASN A 137 22.63 -28.11 -36.21
CA ASN A 137 23.26 -27.20 -37.19
C ASN A 137 22.92 -25.70 -37.02
N ILE A 138 23.70 -24.83 -37.65
CA ILE A 138 23.58 -23.35 -37.71
C ILE A 138 23.20 -22.90 -39.13
N GLN A 139 22.32 -21.90 -39.25
CA GLN A 139 22.20 -21.02 -40.44
C GLN A 139 21.69 -19.66 -39.93
N GLN A 140 22.56 -18.69 -39.62
CA GLN A 140 23.05 -17.65 -40.54
C GLN A 140 21.98 -17.01 -41.44
N GLY A 141 21.70 -15.73 -41.15
CA GLY A 141 20.97 -14.79 -41.98
C GLY A 141 21.42 -13.38 -41.62
N THR A 142 22.39 -12.85 -42.37
CA THR A 142 22.91 -11.49 -42.23
C THR A 142 22.06 -10.51 -43.03
N ASP A 143 21.71 -9.36 -42.46
CA ASP A 143 22.10 -8.11 -43.11
C ASP A 143 22.11 -6.91 -42.15
N ALA A 144 22.88 -5.89 -42.49
CA ALA A 144 23.12 -4.72 -41.64
C ALA A 144 22.58 -3.44 -42.27
N THR A 145 22.07 -2.51 -41.44
CA THR A 145 22.28 -1.08 -41.73
C THR A 145 22.35 -0.28 -40.44
N LEU A 146 23.38 0.56 -40.35
CA LEU A 146 23.60 1.54 -39.29
C LEU A 146 22.84 2.83 -39.59
N SER A 147 22.35 3.51 -38.55
CA SER A 147 22.31 4.98 -38.54
C SER A 147 22.45 5.49 -37.10
N GLU A 148 23.58 6.11 -36.82
CA GLU A 148 23.91 6.69 -35.52
C GLU A 148 23.21 8.05 -35.34
N ALA A 149 22.78 8.35 -34.12
CA ALA A 149 22.49 9.71 -33.68
C ALA A 149 22.70 9.83 -32.16
N ASN A 150 23.97 9.92 -31.75
CA ASN A 150 24.35 10.21 -30.37
C ASN A 150 24.54 11.72 -30.20
N THR A 151 23.89 12.36 -29.23
CA THR A 151 24.28 13.70 -28.76
C THR A 151 23.94 13.85 -27.28
N GLN A 152 24.98 13.95 -26.45
CA GLN A 152 24.90 14.39 -25.06
C GLN A 152 24.67 15.89 -24.97
N GLN A 153 23.75 16.33 -24.09
CA GLN A 153 23.75 17.57 -23.29
C GLN A 153 22.38 17.70 -22.62
N GLY A 154 22.24 18.06 -21.34
CA GLY A 154 23.23 18.27 -20.29
C GLY A 154 22.52 18.47 -18.94
N ASN A 155 23.24 18.33 -17.82
CA ASN A 155 22.67 18.54 -16.48
C ASN A 155 22.24 20.01 -16.29
N ALA A 156 20.97 20.23 -15.95
CA ALA A 156 20.47 21.51 -15.46
C ALA A 156 19.86 21.35 -14.06
N ILE A 157 20.71 21.41 -13.03
CA ILE A 157 20.26 21.52 -11.63
C ILE A 157 19.78 22.96 -11.43
N MET A 158 18.48 23.19 -11.60
CA MET A 158 17.84 24.48 -11.34
C MET A 158 17.34 24.54 -9.90
N ASN A 159 18.27 24.83 -8.96
CA ASN A 159 17.89 25.25 -7.61
C ASN A 159 17.06 26.55 -7.71
N THR A 160 15.75 26.45 -7.44
CA THR A 160 14.90 27.62 -7.26
C THR A 160 14.53 27.73 -5.79
N GLU A 161 15.27 28.55 -5.05
CA GLU A 161 14.96 28.92 -3.67
C GLU A 161 13.61 29.65 -3.62
N ARG A 162 12.53 28.92 -3.33
CA ARG A 162 11.26 29.56 -2.96
C ARG A 162 11.27 29.89 -1.47
N ASN A 163 11.80 31.09 -1.22
CA ASN A 163 11.77 31.84 0.02
C ASN A 163 10.42 31.68 0.76
N ILE A 164 10.47 31.27 2.04
CA ILE A 164 9.30 30.96 2.86
C ILE A 164 8.90 32.23 3.64
N PRO A 165 7.76 32.88 3.34
CA PRO A 165 7.21 33.88 4.23
C PRO A 165 6.65 33.20 5.49
N ALA A 166 7.11 33.63 6.67
CA ALA A 166 6.69 33.05 7.94
C ALA A 166 5.19 33.24 8.22
N PRO A 167 4.50 32.26 8.84
CA PRO A 167 3.08 32.40 9.19
C PRO A 167 2.88 33.49 10.25
N THR A 168 2.15 34.54 9.88
CA THR A 168 1.78 35.61 10.81
C THR A 168 0.80 35.09 11.85
N ALA A 169 1.08 35.34 13.13
CA ALA A 169 0.30 34.81 14.24
C ALA A 169 -1.15 35.36 14.25
N VAL A 170 -2.13 34.49 13.99
CA VAL A 170 -3.55 34.83 14.09
C VAL A 170 -3.99 34.82 15.56
N ASN A 171 -4.32 36.00 16.06
CA ASN A 171 -4.80 36.26 17.42
C ASN A 171 -6.17 35.59 17.68
N GLN A 172 -6.19 34.48 18.41
CA GLN A 172 -7.44 33.81 18.82
C GLN A 172 -8.05 34.48 20.05
N GLN A 173 -8.97 35.42 19.82
CA GLN A 173 -9.82 35.97 20.88
C GLN A 173 -10.78 34.90 21.43
N LYS A 174 -10.78 34.74 22.76
CA LYS A 174 -11.63 33.79 23.50
C LYS A 174 -13.12 34.07 23.29
N ILE A 175 -13.84 33.15 22.65
CA ILE A 175 -15.32 33.16 22.61
C ILE A 175 -15.88 32.17 23.63
N ASN A 176 -16.05 32.62 24.87
CA ASN A 176 -16.65 31.82 25.96
C ASN A 176 -18.17 31.64 25.75
N LYS A 177 -18.59 30.57 25.07
CA LYS A 177 -20.01 30.17 25.01
C LYS A 177 -20.41 29.41 26.28
N LYS A 178 -20.98 30.12 27.25
CA LYS A 178 -21.65 29.52 28.43
C LYS A 178 -22.76 28.56 27.97
N ARG A 179 -22.73 27.30 28.45
CA ARG A 179 -23.89 26.40 28.36
C ARG A 179 -24.95 26.84 29.39
N PRO A 180 -26.25 26.92 29.04
CA PRO A 180 -27.32 27.03 30.03
C PRO A 180 -27.42 25.73 30.84
N ARG A 181 -27.69 25.85 32.13
CA ARG A 181 -28.03 24.70 32.99
C ARG A 181 -29.47 24.29 32.72
N SER A 182 -29.72 23.00 32.51
CA SER A 182 -31.07 22.45 32.51
C SER A 182 -31.57 22.41 33.96
N SER A 183 -32.59 23.19 34.28
CA SER A 183 -33.29 23.06 35.56
C SER A 183 -33.98 21.70 35.63
N ARG A 184 -33.70 20.96 36.70
CA ARG A 184 -34.59 19.94 37.26
C ARG A 184 -35.44 20.63 38.31
N ASP A 185 -36.76 20.50 38.20
CA ASP A 185 -37.80 20.80 39.20
C ASP A 185 -39.12 20.33 38.51
N VAL A 186 -40.11 19.69 39.14
CA VAL A 186 -40.39 19.42 40.57
C VAL A 186 -40.87 17.96 40.75
N ILE A 187 -40.72 17.42 41.96
CA ILE A 187 -41.32 16.15 42.43
C ILE A 187 -42.58 16.46 43.26
N LEU A 188 -43.69 15.77 42.95
CA LEU A 188 -44.96 15.67 43.71
C LEU A 188 -45.71 16.99 43.99
#